data_AF-A0A529HAR7-F1
#
_entry.id   AF-A0A529HAR7-F1
#
_cell.length_a   1.000
_cell.length_b   1.000
_cell.length_c   1.000
_cell.angle_alpha   90.00
_cell.angle_beta   90.00
_cell.angle_gamma   90.00
#
_symmetry.space_group_name_H-M   'P 1'
#
loop_
_entity.id
_entity.type
_entity.pdbx_description
1 polymer ?
#
loop_
_entity_poly.entity_id
_entity_poly.type
_entity_poly.pdbx_seq_one_letter_code
_entity_poly.pdbx_strand_id
1 'polypeptide(L)'
;TEGGKALSGLKVQRFDMLSGAPTGDARSIHADCLLMSGGWSPTIHLASQAGAKAEWNPARQAFLPPKPTQRWIGAGAFTGSFSTAEA
;
A
#
# COMPACT_ATOMS: atom_id res chain seq x y z
N THR A 1 17.06 6.84 5.31
CA THR A 1 17.23 6.38 6.69
C THR A 1 18.70 6.50 7.08
N GLU A 2 19.01 6.50 8.36
CA GLU A 2 20.37 6.56 8.91
C GLU A 2 20.60 5.30 9.77
N GLY A 3 21.85 4.83 9.82
CA GLY A 3 22.23 3.63 10.57
C GLY A 3 22.98 2.61 9.70
N GLY A 4 23.08 1.38 10.20
CA GLY A 4 23.78 0.28 9.54
C GLY A 4 23.10 -1.05 9.82
N LYS A 5 23.52 -1.73 10.90
CA LYS A 5 22.84 -2.96 11.37
C LYS A 5 21.49 -2.69 12.04
N ALA A 6 21.29 -1.46 12.52
CA ALA A 6 20.05 -0.98 13.12
C ALA A 6 19.78 0.45 12.63
N LEU A 7 18.50 0.86 12.67
CA LEU A 7 18.10 2.23 12.40
C LEU A 7 18.55 3.13 13.56
N SER A 8 19.12 4.30 13.24
CA SER A 8 19.44 5.32 14.24
C SER A 8 18.76 6.66 13.94
N GLY A 9 18.18 6.82 12.75
CA GLY A 9 17.48 8.05 12.40
C GLY A 9 16.88 8.07 11.00
N LEU A 10 16.18 9.16 10.73
CA LEU A 10 15.47 9.42 9.48
C LEU A 10 15.77 10.85 9.04
N LYS A 11 16.19 11.02 7.79
CA LYS A 11 16.20 12.33 7.13
C LYS A 11 14.85 12.56 6.47
N VAL A 12 14.21 13.67 6.80
CA VAL A 12 12.96 14.10 6.18
C VAL A 12 13.14 15.48 5.58
N GLN A 13 12.52 15.71 4.44
CA GLN A 13 12.55 16.98 3.72
C GLN A 13 11.16 17.27 3.17
N ARG A 14 10.84 18.55 3.00
CA ARG A 14 9.58 18.94 2.37
C ARG A 14 9.59 18.50 0.90
N PHE A 15 8.48 17.95 0.43
CA PHE A 15 8.29 17.60 -0.98
C PHE A 15 7.29 18.57 -1.59
N ASP A 16 7.66 19.18 -2.72
CA ASP A 16 6.76 20.04 -3.48
C ASP A 16 6.14 19.25 -4.63
N MET A 17 4.81 19.14 -4.60
CA MET A 17 4.06 18.32 -5.57
C MET A 17 4.02 18.92 -6.98
N LEU A 18 4.21 20.24 -7.14
CA LEU A 18 4.12 20.91 -8.44
C LEU A 18 5.42 20.75 -9.23
N SER A 19 6.54 20.92 -8.55
CA SER A 19 7.89 20.75 -9.10
C SER A 19 8.36 19.29 -9.11
N GLY A 20 7.74 18.43 -8.29
CA GLY A 20 8.15 17.03 -8.12
C GLY A 20 9.49 16.87 -7.41
N ALA A 21 9.94 17.90 -6.68
CA ALA A 21 11.27 17.94 -6.07
C ALA A 21 11.21 18.24 -4.56
N PRO A 22 12.22 17.78 -3.80
CA PRO A 22 12.41 18.24 -2.43
C PRO A 22 12.70 19.75 -2.36
N THR A 23 12.17 20.42 -1.36
CA THR A 23 12.39 21.86 -1.12
C THR A 23 12.81 22.13 0.32
N GLY A 24 13.57 23.22 0.52
CA GLY A 24 14.13 23.59 1.82
C GLY A 24 15.19 22.59 2.32
N ASP A 25 15.58 22.74 3.59
CA ASP A 25 16.61 21.88 4.18
C ASP A 25 16.04 20.56 4.70
N ALA A 26 16.81 19.49 4.55
CA ALA A 26 16.52 18.22 5.19
C ALA A 26 16.78 18.33 6.70
N ARG A 27 15.91 17.71 7.52
CA ARG A 27 16.10 17.57 8.96
C ARG A 27 16.24 16.10 9.36
N SER A 28 17.09 15.82 10.34
CA SER A 28 17.22 14.48 10.92
C SER A 28 16.32 14.31 12.14
N ILE A 29 15.71 13.13 12.26
CA ILE A 29 14.91 12.68 13.40
C ILE A 29 15.56 11.41 13.92
N HIS A 30 15.97 11.37 15.18
CA HIS A 30 16.49 10.15 15.80
C HIS A 30 15.36 9.14 16.03
N ALA A 31 15.56 7.90 15.60
CA ALA A 31 14.60 6.80 15.74
C ALA A 31 15.31 5.45 15.59
N ASP A 32 14.88 4.47 16.36
CA ASP A 32 15.36 3.08 16.31
C ASP A 32 14.45 2.16 15.47
N CYS A 33 13.27 2.65 15.09
CA CYS A 33 12.33 1.96 14.21
C CYS A 33 11.56 2.95 13.31
N LEU A 34 11.16 2.48 12.12
CA LEU A 34 10.24 3.18 11.22
C LEU A 34 9.15 2.21 10.77
N LEU A 35 7.91 2.49 11.16
CA LEU A 35 6.74 1.76 10.69
C LEU A 35 6.11 2.51 9.52
N MET A 36 5.92 1.82 8.39
CA MET A 36 5.33 2.39 7.19
C MET A 36 3.97 1.75 6.93
N SER A 37 2.95 2.58 6.68
CA SER A 37 1.63 2.14 6.22
C SER A 37 1.32 2.82 4.89
N GLY A 38 1.63 2.12 3.79
CA GLY A 38 1.45 2.59 2.42
C GLY A 38 0.10 2.22 1.79
N GLY A 39 -0.85 1.74 2.59
CA GLY A 39 -2.12 1.16 2.12
C GLY A 39 -2.11 -0.37 2.09
N TRP A 40 -3.20 -0.94 1.56
CA TRP A 40 -3.45 -2.38 1.51
C TRP A 40 -3.53 -2.88 0.07
N SER A 41 -2.92 -4.03 -0.19
CA SER A 41 -3.02 -4.74 -1.47
C SER A 41 -3.78 -6.06 -1.28
N PRO A 42 -5.03 -6.18 -1.76
CA PRO A 42 -5.79 -7.41 -1.69
C PRO A 42 -5.05 -8.59 -2.34
N THR A 43 -5.11 -9.76 -1.70
CA THR A 43 -4.43 -10.98 -2.18
C THR A 43 -5.28 -11.68 -3.23
N ILE A 44 -5.21 -11.21 -4.49
CA ILE A 44 -6.10 -11.65 -5.58
C ILE A 44 -5.54 -12.77 -6.47
N HIS A 45 -4.40 -13.36 -6.09
CA HIS A 45 -3.63 -14.28 -6.95
C HIS A 45 -4.45 -15.41 -7.57
N LEU A 46 -5.26 -16.13 -6.77
CA LEU A 46 -6.09 -17.23 -7.27
C LEU A 46 -7.19 -16.75 -8.22
N ALA A 47 -7.80 -15.59 -7.94
CA ALA A 47 -8.81 -15.00 -8.81
C ALA A 47 -8.23 -14.55 -10.16
N SER A 48 -7.01 -14.00 -10.16
CA SER A 48 -6.29 -13.67 -11.40
C SER A 48 -5.89 -14.93 -12.19
N GLN A 49 -5.47 -16.00 -11.51
CA GLN A 49 -5.17 -17.29 -12.16
C GLN A 49 -6.39 -17.94 -12.79
N ALA A 50 -7.61 -17.65 -12.31
CA ALA A 50 -8.86 -18.10 -12.92
C ALA A 50 -9.18 -17.42 -14.27
N GLY A 51 -8.28 -16.58 -14.79
CA GLY A 51 -8.27 -16.12 -16.18
C GLY A 51 -8.83 -14.72 -16.43
N ALA A 52 -9.21 -13.99 -15.38
CA ALA A 52 -9.70 -12.62 -15.50
C ALA A 52 -8.71 -11.58 -14.94
N LYS A 53 -8.78 -10.36 -15.47
CA LYS A 53 -7.88 -9.25 -15.10
C LYS A 53 -8.36 -8.54 -13.84
N ALA A 54 -7.44 -8.24 -12.93
CA ALA A 54 -7.72 -7.41 -11.77
C ALA A 54 -8.29 -6.04 -12.15
N GLU A 55 -9.14 -5.48 -11.29
CA GLU A 55 -9.82 -4.20 -11.52
C GLU A 55 -9.22 -3.13 -10.61
N TRP A 56 -8.77 -2.00 -11.18
CA TRP A 56 -8.27 -0.88 -10.36
C TRP A 56 -9.43 -0.17 -9.66
N ASN A 57 -9.35 -0.02 -8.34
CA ASN A 57 -10.29 0.77 -7.56
C ASN A 57 -9.60 2.05 -7.04
N PRO A 58 -9.97 3.24 -7.54
CA PRO A 58 -9.33 4.49 -7.14
C PRO A 58 -9.64 4.90 -5.69
N ALA A 59 -10.82 4.53 -5.17
CA ALA A 59 -11.20 4.86 -3.79
C ALA A 59 -10.40 4.03 -2.75
N ARG A 60 -10.06 2.79 -3.10
CA ARG A 60 -9.23 1.91 -2.27
C ARG A 60 -7.74 2.00 -2.61
N GLN A 61 -7.39 2.70 -3.71
CA GLN A 61 -6.03 2.77 -4.28
C GLN A 61 -5.38 1.39 -4.44
N ALA A 62 -6.16 0.40 -4.86
CA ALA A 62 -5.73 -0.99 -4.93
C ALA A 62 -6.36 -1.73 -6.12
N PHE A 63 -5.71 -2.81 -6.54
CA PHE A 63 -6.30 -3.77 -7.46
C PHE A 63 -7.23 -4.73 -6.70
N LEU A 64 -8.48 -4.80 -7.15
CA LEU A 64 -9.52 -5.68 -6.65
C LEU A 64 -9.64 -6.93 -7.52
N PRO A 65 -10.18 -8.03 -6.96
CA PRO A 65 -10.37 -9.26 -7.71
C PRO A 65 -11.35 -9.03 -8.88
N PRO A 66 -11.14 -9.69 -10.03
CA PRO A 66 -12.08 -9.65 -11.12
C PRO A 66 -13.45 -10.21 -10.72
N LYS A 67 -14.46 -9.95 -11.55
CA LYS A 67 -15.70 -10.73 -11.50
C LYS A 67 -15.41 -12.24 -11.66
N PRO A 68 -16.04 -13.13 -10.85
CA PRO A 68 -15.84 -14.57 -10.98
C PRO A 68 -16.20 -15.11 -12.36
N THR A 69 -15.26 -15.85 -12.95
CA THR A 69 -15.45 -16.62 -14.21
C THR A 69 -15.75 -18.09 -13.96
N GLN A 70 -15.64 -18.56 -12.70
CA GLN A 70 -15.84 -19.93 -12.25
C GLN A 70 -16.59 -19.93 -10.90
N ARG A 71 -16.79 -21.11 -10.30
CA ARG A 71 -17.52 -21.26 -9.02
C ARG A 71 -16.64 -20.91 -7.81
N TRP A 72 -16.46 -19.62 -7.58
CA TRP A 72 -15.81 -19.10 -6.37
C TRP A 72 -16.48 -17.81 -5.90
N ILE A 73 -16.30 -17.52 -4.61
CA ILE A 73 -16.72 -16.27 -3.97
C ILE A 73 -15.52 -15.68 -3.20
N GLY A 74 -15.53 -14.36 -3.00
CA GLY A 74 -14.55 -13.65 -2.20
C GLY A 74 -15.19 -12.95 -1.00
N ALA A 75 -14.45 -12.83 0.10
CA ALA A 75 -14.90 -12.16 1.33
C ALA A 75 -13.74 -11.40 2.02
N GLY A 76 -14.07 -10.45 2.90
CA GLY A 76 -13.08 -9.68 3.65
C GLY A 76 -12.13 -8.84 2.80
N ALA A 77 -10.89 -8.68 3.26
CA ALA A 77 -9.87 -7.84 2.60
C ALA A 77 -9.57 -8.23 1.15
N PHE A 78 -9.87 -9.48 0.76
CA PHE A 78 -9.79 -9.92 -0.63
C PHE A 78 -10.68 -9.07 -1.55
N THR A 79 -11.88 -8.67 -1.12
CA THR A 79 -12.80 -7.82 -1.91
C THR A 79 -12.52 -6.32 -1.74
N GLY A 80 -11.47 -5.98 -0.99
CA GLY A 80 -11.15 -4.60 -0.62
C GLY A 80 -11.79 -4.12 0.69
N SER A 81 -12.54 -4.96 1.42
CA SER A 81 -13.06 -4.63 2.76
C SER A 81 -11.96 -4.71 3.82
N PHE A 82 -11.42 -3.57 4.24
CA PHE A 82 -10.22 -3.50 5.11
C PHE A 82 -10.52 -3.32 6.60
N SER A 83 -11.79 -3.21 6.98
CA SER A 83 -12.21 -3.28 8.37
C SER A 83 -12.93 -4.59 8.67
N THR A 84 -12.89 -5.03 9.93
CA THR A 84 -13.60 -6.23 10.38
C THR A 84 -15.12 -6.12 10.24
N ALA A 85 -15.67 -4.90 10.32
CA ALA A 85 -17.10 -4.66 10.17
C ALA A 85 -17.57 -4.69 8.70
N GLU A 86 -16.70 -4.33 7.76
CA GLU A 86 -16.99 -4.41 6.30
C GLU A 86 -16.76 -5.82 5.73
N ALA A 87 -16.12 -6.71 6.49
CA ALA A 87 -15.58 -7.98 6.02
C ALA A 87 -16.62 -9.09 5.83
#